data_AF-B1NKH9-F1
#
_entry.id   AF-B1NKH9-F1
#
_cell.length_a   1.000
_cell.length_b   1.000
_cell.length_c   1.000
_cell.angle_alpha   90.00
_cell.angle_beta   90.00
_cell.angle_gamma   90.00
#
_symmetry.space_group_name_H-M   'P 1'
#
loop_
_entity.id
_entity.type
_entity.pdbx_description
1 polymer ?
#
loop_
_entity_poly.entity_id
_entity_poly.type
_entity_poly.pdbx_seq_one_letter_code
_entity_poly.pdbx_strand_id
1 'polypeptide(L)' 'GAMENWGMVNYRESNLLFDEKHTSLPGKLRTATIVAHELAHKWFGNLVTCFWWSNLW' A
#
# COMPACT_ATOMS: atom_id res chain seq x y z
N GLY A 1 -7.60 4.00 1.69
CA GLY A 1 -6.32 3.96 2.40
C GLY A 1 -5.86 2.53 2.49
N ALA A 2 -4.57 2.34 2.77
CA ALA A 2 -3.96 1.08 3.12
C ALA A 2 -3.02 1.32 4.32
N MET A 3 -2.62 0.26 5.02
CA MET A 3 -1.79 0.35 6.21
C MET A 3 -0.80 -0.82 6.26
N GLU A 4 0.48 -0.49 6.48
CA GLU A 4 1.63 -1.33 6.15
C GLU A 4 2.03 -2.39 7.19
N ASN A 5 1.11 -2.79 8.07
CA ASN A 5 1.38 -3.72 9.17
C ASN A 5 2.16 -4.96 8.67
N TRP A 6 3.26 -5.31 9.35
CA TRP A 6 4.16 -6.38 8.91
C TRP A 6 3.48 -7.75 9.04
N GLY A 7 3.40 -8.49 7.93
CA GLY A 7 2.76 -9.80 7.86
C GLY A 7 1.25 -9.74 7.64
N MET A 8 0.62 -8.55 7.73
CA MET A 8 -0.82 -8.39 7.52
C MET A 8 -1.18 -6.97 7.03
N VAL A 9 -0.92 -6.68 5.76
CA VAL A 9 -1.27 -5.38 5.16
C VAL A 9 -2.77 -5.25 5.00
N ASN A 10 -3.34 -4.16 5.48
CA ASN A 10 -4.77 -3.89 5.36
C ASN A 10 -5.03 -2.91 4.22
N TYR A 11 -6.01 -3.23 3.36
CA TYR A 11 -6.45 -2.36 2.27
C TYR A 11 -7.94 -2.07 2.40
N ARG A 12 -8.39 -0.89 1.96
CA ARG A 12 -9.81 -0.70 1.61
C ARG A 12 -10.14 -1.56 0.38
N GLU A 13 -11.33 -2.13 0.31
CA GLU A 13 -11.77 -2.98 -0.81
C GLU A 13 -11.56 -2.32 -2.18
N SER A 14 -11.93 -1.04 -2.31
CA SER A 14 -11.74 -0.23 -3.52
C SER A 14 -10.28 0.06 -3.91
N ASN A 15 -9.32 -0.36 -3.07
CA ASN A 15 -7.88 -0.19 -3.28
C ASN A 15 -7.16 -1.54 -3.50
N LEU A 16 -7.86 -2.68 -3.45
CA LEU A 16 -7.28 -4.02 -3.59
C LEU A 16 -8.05 -4.91 -4.55
N LEU A 17 -9.38 -4.88 -4.49
CA LEU A 17 -10.22 -5.73 -5.32
C LEU A 17 -10.21 -5.21 -6.76
N PHE A 18 -9.89 -6.10 -7.69
CA PHE A 18 -9.86 -5.84 -9.12
C PHE A 18 -10.81 -6.81 -9.83
N ASP A 19 -11.67 -6.25 -10.66
CA ASP A 19 -12.58 -6.96 -11.57
C ASP A 19 -12.32 -6.48 -13.00
N GLU A 20 -11.94 -7.38 -13.90
CA GLU A 20 -11.62 -7.07 -15.30
C GLU A 20 -12.76 -6.40 -16.06
N LYS A 21 -14.02 -6.68 -15.69
CA LYS A 21 -15.19 -6.15 -16.39
C LYS A 21 -15.67 -4.81 -15.83
N HIS A 22 -15.45 -4.57 -14.55
CA HIS A 22 -16.02 -3.42 -13.84
C HIS A 22 -14.97 -2.40 -13.37
N THR A 23 -13.69 -2.75 -13.38
CA THR A 23 -12.62 -1.87 -12.92
C THR A 23 -12.03 -1.10 -14.09
N SER A 24 -12.09 0.23 -13.99
CA SER A 24 -11.48 1.12 -14.97
C SER A 24 -9.95 0.99 -14.96
N LEU A 25 -9.31 1.30 -16.10
CA LEU A 25 -7.84 1.30 -16.20
C LEU A 25 -7.16 2.19 -15.12
N PRO A 26 -7.66 3.41 -14.81
CA PRO A 26 -7.14 4.19 -13.69
C PRO A 26 -7.28 3.49 -12.34
N GLY A 27 -8.38 2.75 -12.11
CA GLY A 27 -8.57 1.97 -10.88
C GLY A 27 -7.56 0.82 -10.76
N LYS A 28 -7.24 0.16 -11.87
CA LYS A 28 -6.21 -0.88 -11.94
C LYS A 28 -4.82 -0.33 -11.61
N LEU A 29 -4.44 0.79 -12.23
CA LEU A 29 -3.15 1.45 -11.95
C LEU A 29 -3.05 1.88 -10.49
N ARG A 30 -4.12 2.48 -9.95
CA ARG A 30 -4.17 2.92 -8.55
C ARG A 30 -3.99 1.75 -7.58
N THR A 31 -4.63 0.61 -7.84
CA THR A 31 -4.49 -0.60 -7.04
C THR A 31 -3.04 -1.10 -7.05
N ALA A 32 -2.43 -1.19 -8.23
CA ALA A 32 -1.04 -1.61 -8.37
C ALA A 32 -0.06 -0.68 -7.63
N THR A 33 -0.24 0.64 -7.74
CA THR A 33 0.59 1.62 -7.03
C THR A 33 0.47 1.50 -5.51
N ILE A 34 -0.75 1.29 -4.99
CA ILE A 34 -0.96 1.12 -3.55
C ILE A 34 -0.31 -0.18 -3.07
N VAL A 35 -0.45 -1.29 -3.79
CA VAL A 35 0.24 -2.55 -3.45
C VAL A 35 1.75 -2.36 -3.42
N ALA A 36 2.32 -1.67 -4.41
CA ALA A 36 3.75 -1.37 -4.46
C ALA A 36 4.21 -0.52 -3.26
N HIS A 37 3.43 0.49 -2.87
CA HIS A 37 3.71 1.36 -1.73
C HIS A 37 3.79 0.56 -0.41
N GLU A 38 2.79 -0.26 -0.10
CA GLU A 38 2.76 -1.07 1.13
C GLU A 38 3.83 -2.15 1.17
N LEU A 39 4.24 -2.66 0.00
CA LEU A 39 5.33 -3.63 -0.11
C LEU A 39 6.68 -2.95 0.14
N ALA A 40 6.89 -1.73 -0.38
CA ALA A 40 8.09 -0.94 -0.11
C ALA A 40 8.26 -0.69 1.41
N HIS A 41 7.16 -0.46 2.12
CA HIS A 41 7.17 -0.28 3.57
C HIS A 41 7.67 -1.49 4.38
N LYS A 42 7.70 -2.70 3.79
CA LYS A 42 8.35 -3.86 4.43
C LYS A 42 9.84 -3.65 4.66
N TRP A 43 10.50 -2.86 3.79
CA TRP A 43 11.89 -2.46 3.96
C TRP A 43 11.99 -1.06 4.59
N PHE A 44 11.25 -0.08 4.08
CA PHE A 44 11.32 1.32 4.48
C PHE A 44 10.13 1.70 5.39
N GLY A 45 10.30 1.53 6.69
CA GLY A 45 9.26 1.70 7.71
C GLY A 45 9.29 0.55 8.71
N ASN A 46 9.32 -0.69 8.22
CA ASN A 46 9.35 -1.89 9.05
C ASN A 46 10.77 -2.37 9.38
N LEU A 47 11.57 -2.75 8.36
CA LEU A 47 12.96 -3.21 8.60
C LEU A 47 13.89 -2.06 9.02
N VAL A 48 13.74 -0.90 8.36
CA VAL A 48 14.40 0.35 8.74
C VAL A 48 13.31 1.33 9.15
N THR A 49 13.18 1.56 10.45
CA THR A 49 12.19 2.49 11.01
C THR A 49 12.84 3.84 11.31
N CYS A 50 12.11 4.92 11.08
CA CYS A 50 12.54 6.26 11.47
C CYS A 50 12.80 6.32 12.99
N PHE A 51 13.89 6.99 13.38
CA PHE A 51 14.23 7.19 14.80
C PHE A 51 13.16 8.01 15.54
N TRP A 52 12.57 8.99 14.86
CA TRP A 52 11.50 9.82 15.39
C TRP A 52 10.54 10.26 14.28
N TRP A 53 9.30 10.60 14.65
CA TRP A 53 8.24 11.01 13.73
C TRP A 53 8.55 12.25 12.90
N SER A 54 9.52 13.08 13.32
CA SER A 54 10.03 14.18 12.50
C SER A 54 10.69 13.74 11.19
N ASN A 55 11.02 12.45 11.08
CA ASN A 55 11.69 11.86 9.93
C ASN A 55 10.76 10.98 9.08
N LEU A 56 9.44 11.17 9.17
CA LEU A 56 8.41 10.37 8.49
C LEU A 56 8.24 10.68 6.98
N TRP A 57 9.20 11.37 6.37
CA TRP A 57 9.11 11.79 4.97
C TRP A 57 9.37 10.63 4.00
#